data_AF-A0A6L7SW99-F1
#
_entry.id   AF-A0A6L7SW99-F1
#
_cell.length_a   1.000
_cell.length_b   1.000
_cell.length_c   1.000
_cell.angle_alpha   90.00
_cell.angle_beta   90.00
_cell.angle_gamma   90.00
#
_symmetry.space_group_name_H-M   'P 1'
#
loop_
_entity.id
_entity.type
_entity.pdbx_description
1 polymer ?
#
loop_
_entity_poly.entity_id
_entity_poly.type
_entity_poly.pdbx_seq_one_letter_code
_entity_poly.pdbx_strand_id
1 'polypeptide(L)'
;MSNYIFKKIVLMVVLLAVLLTRSGLTYADGTVLVELNKLESFETGCHAYLVSHNQTPENFAELILDVAIFREDGIIEKIIGVSLAPLPSNKTGVKVFNLQLSCNQIGRLLINDVTECRNNQSMLDDCLDLLSASSRASAELIK
;
A
#
# COMPACT_ATOMS: atom_id res chain seq x y z
N MET A 1 55.08 -35.79 -10.72
CA MET A 1 53.75 -36.22 -10.19
C MET A 1 53.09 -35.18 -9.27
N SER A 2 53.87 -34.40 -8.49
CA SER A 2 53.35 -33.40 -7.52
C SER A 2 52.56 -32.22 -8.15
N ASN A 3 53.04 -31.64 -9.25
CA ASN A 3 52.41 -30.47 -9.89
C ASN A 3 51.01 -30.74 -10.48
N TYR A 4 50.70 -31.99 -10.83
CA TYR A 4 49.41 -32.35 -11.42
C TYR A 4 48.30 -32.47 -10.35
N ILE A 5 48.67 -32.93 -9.15
CA ILE A 5 47.76 -33.02 -7.98
C ILE A 5 47.45 -31.62 -7.47
N PHE A 6 48.46 -30.74 -7.39
CA PHE A 6 48.28 -29.35 -6.95
C PHE A 6 47.33 -28.57 -7.89
N LYS A 7 47.48 -28.73 -9.21
CA LYS A 7 46.60 -28.10 -10.21
C LYS A 7 45.15 -28.57 -10.11
N LYS A 8 44.91 -29.86 -9.84
CA LYS A 8 43.56 -30.42 -9.66
C LYS A 8 42.89 -29.92 -8.38
N ILE A 9 43.63 -29.78 -7.28
CA ILE A 9 43.09 -29.26 -6.02
C ILE A 9 42.71 -27.78 -6.18
N VAL A 10 43.57 -26.96 -6.79
CA VAL A 10 43.26 -25.54 -7.07
C VAL A 10 42.03 -25.41 -7.98
N LEU A 11 41.92 -26.24 -9.02
CA LEU A 11 40.76 -26.23 -9.93
C LEU A 11 39.46 -26.63 -9.23
N MET A 12 39.51 -27.59 -8.29
CA MET A 12 38.33 -28.04 -7.55
C MET A 12 37.86 -27.02 -6.49
N VAL A 13 38.80 -26.30 -5.85
CA VAL A 13 38.49 -25.21 -4.89
C VAL A 13 37.87 -24.01 -5.60
N VAL A 14 38.32 -23.68 -6.82
CA VAL A 14 37.71 -22.62 -7.64
C VAL A 14 36.30 -23.03 -8.11
N LEU A 15 36.06 -24.30 -8.44
CA LEU A 15 34.73 -24.78 -8.85
C LEU A 15 33.71 -24.76 -7.70
N LEU A 16 34.15 -25.00 -6.47
CA LEU A 16 33.28 -24.99 -5.28
C LEU A 16 32.92 -23.57 -4.83
N ALA A 17 33.77 -22.57 -5.10
CA ALA A 17 33.53 -21.17 -4.75
C ALA A 17 32.46 -20.48 -5.64
N VAL A 18 32.21 -20.99 -6.85
CA VAL A 18 31.23 -20.41 -7.80
C VAL A 18 29.77 -20.79 -7.46
N LEU A 19 29.55 -21.81 -6.63
CA LEU A 19 28.20 -22.27 -6.26
C LEU A 19 27.54 -21.46 -5.11
N LEU A 20 28.21 -20.42 -4.60
CA LEU A 20 27.66 -19.51 -3.59
C LEU A 20 27.11 -18.20 -4.20
N THR A 21 26.64 -18.24 -5.45
CA THR A 21 25.81 -17.14 -5.97
C THR A 21 24.53 -17.07 -5.15
N ARG A 22 24.50 -16.12 -4.21
CA ARG A 22 23.32 -15.77 -3.41
C ARG A 22 22.11 -15.63 -4.32
N SER A 23 21.10 -16.47 -4.10
CA SER A 23 19.74 -16.16 -4.51
C SER A 23 19.33 -14.89 -3.75
N GLY A 24 19.47 -13.73 -4.38
CA GLY A 24 18.78 -12.54 -3.92
C GLY A 24 17.30 -12.85 -4.02
N LEU A 25 16.61 -13.02 -2.89
CA LEU A 25 15.16 -12.89 -2.87
C LEU A 25 14.90 -11.44 -3.26
N THR A 26 14.52 -11.20 -4.52
CA THR A 26 13.84 -9.98 -4.90
C THR A 26 12.53 -10.00 -4.13
N TYR A 27 12.46 -9.28 -3.01
CA TYR A 27 11.17 -8.92 -2.46
C TYR A 27 10.49 -8.13 -3.58
N ALA A 28 9.39 -8.65 -4.12
CA ALA A 28 8.54 -7.82 -4.94
C ALA A 28 8.20 -6.61 -4.08
N ASP A 29 8.52 -5.41 -4.56
CA ASP A 29 7.94 -4.19 -3.99
C ASP A 29 6.43 -4.36 -4.13
N GLY A 30 5.81 -4.76 -3.04
CA GLY A 30 4.37 -4.89 -2.97
C GLY A 30 3.74 -3.50 -3.00
N THR A 31 2.44 -3.45 -3.24
CA THR A 31 1.66 -2.23 -3.11
C THR A 31 0.68 -2.34 -1.95
N VAL A 32 0.25 -1.21 -1.41
CA VAL A 32 -0.95 -1.17 -0.58
C VAL A 32 -2.13 -0.90 -1.51
N LEU A 33 -2.95 -1.91 -1.73
CA LEU A 33 -4.20 -1.76 -2.47
C LEU A 33 -5.20 -1.02 -1.57
N VAL A 34 -5.87 0.00 -2.10
CA VAL A 34 -6.91 0.76 -1.42
C VAL A 34 -8.13 0.81 -2.32
N GLU A 35 -9.22 0.16 -1.90
CA GLU A 35 -10.45 0.04 -2.66
C GLU A 35 -11.58 0.81 -1.95
N LEU A 36 -12.22 1.75 -2.64
CA LEU A 36 -13.53 2.25 -2.23
C LEU A 36 -14.58 1.18 -2.54
N ASN A 37 -14.99 0.44 -1.51
CA ASN A 37 -15.79 -0.77 -1.69
C ASN A 37 -17.29 -0.48 -1.72
N LYS A 38 -17.77 0.37 -0.81
CA LYS A 38 -19.20 0.67 -0.63
C LYS A 38 -19.40 2.10 -0.17
N LEU A 39 -20.45 2.72 -0.70
CA LEU A 39 -21.08 3.91 -0.14
C LEU A 39 -22.47 3.51 0.37
N GLU A 40 -22.78 3.85 1.63
CA GLU A 40 -24.05 3.50 2.26
C GLU A 40 -24.63 4.70 2.98
N SER A 41 -25.85 5.08 2.63
CA SER A 41 -26.55 6.18 3.30
C SER A 41 -26.86 5.81 4.74
N PHE A 42 -26.67 6.75 5.66
CA PHE A 42 -27.08 6.65 7.05
C PHE A 42 -27.61 8.00 7.52
N GLU A 43 -28.66 8.05 8.36
CA GLU A 43 -29.28 9.26 8.92
C GLU A 43 -29.18 10.53 8.05
N THR A 44 -28.10 11.31 8.22
CA THR A 44 -27.85 12.59 7.53
C THR A 44 -26.52 12.60 6.75
N GLY A 45 -25.96 11.44 6.39
CA GLY A 45 -24.65 11.33 5.77
C GLY A 45 -24.42 10.06 4.96
N CYS A 46 -23.15 9.83 4.66
CA CYS A 46 -22.67 8.66 3.90
C CYS A 46 -21.57 7.92 4.65
N HIS A 47 -21.76 6.62 4.87
CA HIS A 47 -20.69 5.72 5.25
C HIS A 47 -19.92 5.34 3.99
N ALA A 48 -18.63 5.57 4.01
CA ALA A 48 -17.75 5.11 2.96
C ALA A 48 -16.82 4.03 3.53
N TYR A 49 -16.76 2.90 2.82
CA TYR A 49 -16.04 1.71 3.24
C TYR A 49 -14.78 1.59 2.39
N LEU A 50 -13.60 1.71 3.00
CA LEU A 50 -12.34 1.36 2.36
C LEU A 50 -11.93 -0.04 2.75
N VAL A 51 -11.55 -0.83 1.76
CA VAL A 51 -10.82 -2.08 1.95
C VAL A 51 -9.38 -1.82 1.55
N SER A 52 -8.45 -2.13 2.46
CA SER A 52 -7.02 -2.06 2.17
C SER A 52 -6.41 -3.45 2.20
N HIS A 53 -5.43 -3.73 1.34
CA HIS A 53 -4.64 -4.94 1.40
C HIS A 53 -3.15 -4.58 1.25
N ASN A 54 -2.39 -4.82 2.31
CA ASN A 54 -0.96 -4.53 2.33
C ASN A 54 -0.18 -5.71 1.74
N GLN A 55 0.31 -5.56 0.51
CA GLN A 55 1.14 -6.58 -0.14
C GLN A 55 2.64 -6.34 0.09
N THR A 56 3.00 -5.26 0.80
CA THR A 56 4.39 -4.90 1.10
C THR A 56 4.95 -5.76 2.26
N PRO A 57 6.28 -5.84 2.43
CA PRO A 57 6.90 -6.36 3.67
C PRO A 57 6.61 -5.52 4.91
N GLU A 58 6.18 -4.27 4.74
CA GLU A 58 6.11 -3.31 5.83
C GLU A 58 4.96 -3.61 6.78
N ASN A 59 5.21 -3.35 8.06
CA ASN A 59 4.19 -3.36 9.10
C ASN A 59 3.85 -1.91 9.44
N PHE A 60 2.87 -1.34 8.74
CA PHE A 60 2.48 0.06 8.94
C PHE A 60 1.85 0.25 10.32
N ALA A 61 2.54 1.00 11.17
CA ALA A 61 2.06 1.46 12.46
C ALA A 61 1.23 2.73 12.32
N GLU A 62 1.55 3.58 11.33
CA GLU A 62 0.69 4.64 10.80
C GLU A 62 0.71 4.61 9.28
N LEU A 63 -0.44 4.90 8.69
CA LEU A 63 -0.62 5.17 7.28
C LEU A 63 -1.89 6.03 7.16
N ILE A 64 -1.72 7.35 7.17
CA ILE A 64 -2.80 8.32 7.12
C ILE A 64 -2.83 8.96 5.74
N LEU A 65 -3.92 8.71 5.02
CA LEU A 65 -4.17 9.26 3.70
C LEU A 65 -4.79 10.65 3.82
N ASP A 66 -4.34 11.59 3.00
CA ASP A 66 -5.05 12.84 2.74
C ASP A 66 -6.04 12.62 1.60
N VAL A 67 -7.34 12.61 1.90
CA VAL A 67 -8.39 12.25 0.93
C VAL A 67 -9.28 13.45 0.64
N ALA A 68 -9.22 13.93 -0.60
CA ALA A 68 -10.12 14.96 -1.11
C ALA A 68 -11.39 14.32 -1.66
N ILE A 69 -12.54 14.86 -1.25
CA ILE A 69 -13.87 14.41 -1.67
C ILE A 69 -14.42 15.46 -2.62
N PHE A 70 -14.77 15.04 -3.82
CA PHE A 70 -15.38 15.89 -4.83
C PHE A 70 -16.85 15.52 -4.97
N ARG A 71 -17.70 16.53 -5.13
CA ARG A 71 -19.08 16.34 -5.53
C ARG A 71 -19.18 15.98 -7.01
N GLU A 72 -20.38 15.60 -7.46
CA GLU A 72 -20.65 15.29 -8.87
C GLU A 72 -20.35 16.46 -9.81
N ASP A 73 -20.49 17.71 -9.35
CA ASP A 73 -20.14 18.91 -10.13
C ASP A 73 -18.62 19.20 -10.18
N GLY A 74 -17.81 18.34 -9.56
CA GLY A 74 -16.35 18.46 -9.54
C GLY A 74 -15.82 19.48 -8.53
N ILE A 75 -16.68 20.09 -7.70
CA ILE A 75 -16.25 20.97 -6.60
C ILE A 75 -15.81 20.11 -5.40
N ILE A 76 -14.71 20.52 -4.76
CA ILE A 76 -14.24 19.88 -3.52
C ILE A 76 -15.26 20.17 -2.41
N GLU A 77 -15.81 19.10 -1.83
CA GLU A 77 -16.62 19.17 -0.62
C GLU A 77 -15.72 19.39 0.60
N LYS A 78 -14.74 18.49 0.77
CA LYS A 78 -13.86 18.47 1.94
C LYS A 78 -12.61 17.64 1.67
N ILE A 79 -11.56 17.92 2.44
CA ILE A 79 -10.36 17.09 2.55
C ILE A 79 -10.31 16.49 3.97
N ILE A 80 -10.06 15.17 4.07
CA ILE A 80 -10.05 14.44 5.35
C ILE A 80 -8.83 13.52 5.46
N GLY A 81 -8.31 13.36 6.68
CA GLY A 81 -7.34 12.33 7.01
C GLY A 81 -8.01 10.97 7.23
N VAL A 82 -7.58 9.92 6.52
CA VAL A 82 -8.08 8.56 6.67
C VAL A 82 -6.95 7.62 7.09
N SER A 83 -7.01 7.12 8.33
CA SER A 83 -6.02 6.15 8.82
C SER A 83 -6.38 4.73 8.40
N LEU A 84 -5.49 4.08 7.64
CA LEU A 84 -5.56 2.66 7.29
C LEU A 84 -4.93 1.77 8.38
N ALA A 85 -4.15 2.34 9.28
CA ALA A 85 -3.39 1.63 10.29
C ALA A 85 -4.25 1.16 11.50
N PRO A 86 -3.77 0.17 12.29
CA PRO A 86 -2.58 -0.65 12.01
C PRO A 86 -2.80 -1.57 10.80
N LEU A 87 -1.80 -1.67 9.94
CA LEU A 87 -1.87 -2.48 8.72
C LEU A 87 -0.61 -3.35 8.55
N PRO A 88 -0.55 -4.50 9.25
CA PRO A 88 0.57 -5.44 9.12
C PRO A 88 0.79 -5.95 7.69
N SER A 89 1.97 -6.46 7.42
CA SER A 89 2.29 -7.11 6.15
C SER A 89 1.29 -8.23 5.84
N ASN A 90 0.88 -8.33 4.57
CA ASN A 90 -0.08 -9.31 4.05
C ASN A 90 -1.47 -9.26 4.72
N LYS A 91 -1.80 -8.18 5.43
CA LYS A 91 -3.10 -8.01 6.08
C LYS A 91 -4.09 -7.28 5.16
N THR A 92 -5.32 -7.77 5.14
CA THR A 92 -6.49 -7.01 4.66
C THR A 92 -7.16 -6.30 5.83
N GLY A 93 -7.39 -5.00 5.68
CA GLY A 93 -8.09 -4.14 6.63
C GLY A 93 -9.36 -3.55 6.03
N VAL A 94 -10.34 -3.26 6.88
CA VAL A 94 -11.56 -2.53 6.49
C VAL A 94 -11.69 -1.32 7.41
N LYS A 95 -11.93 -0.15 6.83
CA LYS A 95 -12.19 1.09 7.55
C LYS A 95 -13.49 1.68 7.05
N VAL A 96 -14.30 2.18 7.97
CA VAL A 96 -15.52 2.92 7.66
C VAL A 96 -15.33 4.34 8.13
N PHE A 97 -15.65 5.30 7.27
CA PHE A 97 -15.60 6.71 7.59
C PHE A 97 -16.93 7.38 7.24
N ASN A 98 -17.29 8.36 8.07
CA ASN A 98 -18.60 9.00 8.02
C ASN A 98 -18.46 10.38 7.41
N LEU A 99 -19.22 10.62 6.35
CA LEU A 99 -19.28 11.90 5.64
C LEU A 99 -20.59 12.59 5.98
N GLN A 100 -20.53 13.89 6.29
CA GLN A 100 -21.72 14.73 6.50
C GLN A 100 -22.23 15.27 5.15
N LEU A 101 -22.37 14.37 4.18
CA LEU A 101 -22.81 14.60 2.81
C LEU A 101 -23.60 13.36 2.37
N SER A 102 -24.66 13.52 1.59
CA SER A 102 -25.40 12.36 1.06
C SER A 102 -24.55 11.57 0.06
N CYS A 103 -24.65 10.24 0.07
CA CYS A 103 -23.83 9.39 -0.80
C CYS A 103 -24.02 9.70 -2.30
N ASN A 104 -25.22 10.10 -2.71
CA ASN A 104 -25.52 10.46 -4.10
C ASN A 104 -24.90 11.81 -4.54
N GLN A 105 -24.33 12.58 -3.62
CA GLN A 105 -23.64 13.82 -3.95
C GLN A 105 -22.15 13.61 -4.15
N ILE A 106 -21.61 12.41 -3.84
CA ILE A 106 -20.20 12.08 -3.97
C ILE A 106 -19.92 11.69 -5.43
N GLY A 107 -19.12 12.50 -6.12
CA GLY A 107 -18.68 12.20 -7.48
C GLY A 107 -17.45 11.30 -7.50
N ARG A 108 -16.40 11.69 -6.76
CA ARG A 108 -15.15 10.92 -6.65
C ARG A 108 -14.39 11.24 -5.38
N LEU A 109 -13.50 10.33 -4.99
CA LEU A 109 -12.51 10.52 -3.94
C LEU A 109 -11.11 10.51 -4.59
N LEU A 110 -10.23 11.40 -4.13
CA LEU A 110 -8.84 11.48 -4.53
C LEU A 110 -7.96 11.27 -3.30
N ILE A 111 -7.07 10.29 -3.36
CA ILE A 111 -5.94 10.19 -2.42
C ILE A 111 -4.91 11.23 -2.86
N ASN A 112 -4.95 12.39 -2.23
CA ASN A 112 -4.14 13.55 -2.58
C ASN A 112 -2.70 13.40 -2.09
N ASP A 113 -2.51 12.85 -0.89
CA ASP A 113 -1.20 12.67 -0.27
C ASP A 113 -1.25 11.58 0.84
N VAL A 114 -0.10 11.31 1.47
CA VAL A 114 0.04 10.54 2.71
C VAL A 114 0.65 11.46 3.78
N THR A 115 -0.15 11.86 4.77
CA THR A 115 0.30 12.83 5.79
C THR A 115 1.17 12.20 6.87
N GLU A 116 0.99 10.91 7.15
CA GLU A 116 1.79 10.18 8.13
C GLU A 116 2.03 8.75 7.63
N CYS A 117 3.29 8.34 7.57
CA CYS A 117 3.69 7.00 7.18
C CYS A 117 4.87 6.51 8.00
N ARG A 118 4.64 5.48 8.82
CA ARG A 118 5.72 4.83 9.57
C ARG A 118 5.43 3.37 9.81
N ASN A 119 6.50 2.59 9.87
CA ASN A 119 6.44 1.23 10.41
C ASN A 119 6.75 1.26 11.92
N ASN A 120 6.95 0.09 12.52
CA ASN A 120 7.29 -0.03 13.94
C ASN A 120 8.70 0.47 14.31
N GLN A 121 9.53 0.83 13.32
CA GLN A 121 10.96 1.13 13.48
C GLN A 121 11.31 2.57 13.09
N SER A 122 10.74 3.09 12.00
CA SER A 122 11.07 4.41 11.45
C SER A 122 9.92 5.02 10.64
N MET A 123 10.04 6.31 10.35
CA MET A 123 9.29 6.95 9.26
C MET A 123 9.67 6.31 7.93
N LEU A 124 8.72 6.29 7.00
CA LEU A 124 8.89 5.80 5.64
C LEU A 124 8.62 6.95 4.66
N ASP A 125 9.49 7.09 3.67
CA ASP A 125 9.35 8.09 2.61
C ASP A 125 8.53 7.50 1.43
N ASP A 126 8.04 8.37 0.54
CA ASP A 126 7.40 8.01 -0.73
C ASP A 126 6.20 7.01 -0.60
N CYS A 127 5.53 6.99 0.55
CA CYS A 127 4.42 6.06 0.78
C CYS A 127 3.23 6.25 -0.17
N LEU A 128 3.05 7.44 -0.75
CA LEU A 128 2.04 7.68 -1.76
C LEU A 128 2.28 6.80 -3.01
N ASP A 129 3.53 6.59 -3.39
CA ASP A 129 3.89 5.78 -4.57
C ASP A 129 3.57 4.30 -4.37
N LEU A 130 3.57 3.82 -3.12
CA LEU A 130 3.21 2.45 -2.75
C LEU A 130 1.70 2.16 -2.88
N LEU A 131 0.86 3.19 -3.00
CA LEU A 131 -0.59 3.02 -3.02
C LEU A 131 -1.11 2.71 -4.42
N SER A 132 -2.09 1.79 -4.51
CA SER A 132 -2.90 1.60 -5.71
C SER A 132 -4.37 1.77 -5.37
N ALA A 133 -5.02 2.74 -6.02
CA ALA A 133 -6.43 3.05 -5.83
C ALA A 133 -7.32 2.21 -6.77
N SER A 134 -8.47 1.77 -6.26
CA SER A 134 -9.54 1.14 -7.05
C SER A 134 -10.91 1.44 -6.44
N SER A 135 -11.98 1.17 -7.18
CA SER A 135 -13.34 1.30 -6.65
C SER A 135 -14.25 0.18 -7.14
N ARG A 136 -15.18 -0.21 -6.26
CA ARG A 136 -16.38 -1.01 -6.57
C ARG A 136 -17.67 -0.23 -6.36
N ALA A 137 -17.59 0.93 -5.71
CA ALA A 137 -18.71 1.82 -5.53
C ALA A 137 -19.05 2.55 -6.84
N SER A 138 -20.18 3.26 -6.85
CA SER A 138 -20.56 4.12 -7.99
C SER A 138 -19.60 5.32 -8.17
N ALA A 139 -19.01 5.80 -7.08
CA ALA A 139 -17.99 6.84 -7.11
C ALA A 139 -16.61 6.25 -7.37
N GLU A 140 -15.74 6.99 -8.05
CA GLU A 140 -14.35 6.60 -8.26
C GLU A 140 -13.48 6.88 -7.03
N LEU A 141 -12.41 6.10 -6.88
CA LEU A 141 -11.28 6.41 -6.02
C LEU A 141 -10.04 6.48 -6.91
N ILE A 142 -9.41 7.65 -6.95
CA ILE A 142 -8.22 7.93 -7.75
C ILE A 142 -7.06 8.34 -6.85
N LYS A 143 -5.85 8.20 -7.37
CA LYS A 143 -4.59 8.69 -6.79
C LYS A 143 -3.99 9.67 -7.79
#